data_AF-A0A7W5FI62-F1
#
_entry.id   AF-A0A7W5FI62-F1
#
_cell.length_a   1.000
_cell.length_b   1.000
_cell.length_c   1.000
_cell.angle_alpha   90.00
_cell.angle_beta   90.00
_cell.angle_gamma   90.00
#
_symmetry.space_group_name_H-M   'P 1'
#
loop_
_entity.id
_entity.type
_entity.pdbx_description
1 polymer ?
#
loop_
_entity_poly.entity_id
_entity_poly.type
_entity_poly.pdbx_seq_one_letter_code
_entity_poly.pdbx_strand_id
1 'polypeptide(L)'
;MADRDVLRDVWNRACEDEGTGVGDRHLSALLLVDGMVQNGGPNHAADSCEPGQIAAAAAAARYFGMGDLAALIEELPTAASDSGDENAEDRLSAAYHRLMPDGERLDAAFAARYDAAPEDFDPVES
;
A
#
# COMPACT_ATOMS: atom_id res chain seq x y z
N MET A 1 18.31 -5.75 -11.15
CA MET A 1 17.67 -6.77 -10.31
C MET A 1 18.39 -6.77 -8.99
N ALA A 2 17.83 -5.98 -8.08
CA ALA A 2 18.30 -5.83 -6.72
C ALA A 2 18.42 -7.18 -6.00
N ASP A 3 19.35 -7.23 -5.05
CA ASP A 3 19.53 -8.37 -4.16
C ASP A 3 18.25 -8.59 -3.36
N ARG A 4 17.78 -9.85 -3.28
CA ARG A 4 16.55 -10.21 -2.55
C ARG A 4 16.70 -9.95 -1.05
N ASP A 5 17.92 -10.04 -0.51
CA ASP A 5 18.15 -9.76 0.90
C ASP A 5 18.01 -8.25 1.18
N VAL A 6 18.53 -7.39 0.29
CA VAL A 6 18.36 -5.93 0.39
C VAL A 6 16.89 -5.52 0.29
N LEU A 7 16.15 -6.06 -0.68
CA LEU A 7 14.72 -5.78 -0.82
C LEU A 7 13.94 -6.20 0.42
N ARG A 8 14.28 -7.35 1.02
CA ARG A 8 13.65 -7.83 2.26
C ARG A 8 13.94 -6.89 3.43
N ASP A 9 15.15 -6.37 3.56
CA ASP A 9 15.52 -5.50 4.67
C ASP A 9 14.80 -4.15 4.59
N VAL A 10 14.68 -3.58 3.39
CA VAL A 10 13.85 -2.37 3.14
C VAL A 10 12.38 -2.65 3.45
N TRP A 11 11.85 -3.80 3.02
CA TRP A 11 10.47 -4.19 3.29
C TRP A 11 10.19 -4.33 4.78
N ASN A 12 11.05 -5.05 5.51
CA ASN A 12 10.92 -5.23 6.95
C ASN A 12 10.96 -3.90 7.68
N ARG A 13 11.89 -3.01 7.30
CA ARG A 13 11.98 -1.65 7.84
C ARG A 13 10.69 -0.87 7.61
N ALA A 14 10.10 -0.95 6.41
CA ALA A 14 8.83 -0.30 6.12
C ALA A 14 7.64 -0.90 6.91
N CYS A 15 7.63 -2.22 7.16
CA CYS A 15 6.64 -2.85 8.05
C CYS A 15 6.71 -2.32 9.48
N GLU A 16 7.89 -1.89 9.94
CA GLU A 16 8.10 -1.31 11.27
C GLU A 16 7.83 0.21 11.31
N ASP A 17 7.37 0.80 10.19
CA ASP A 17 7.23 2.26 9.99
C ASP A 17 8.56 3.01 10.22
N GLU A 18 9.67 2.35 9.89
CA GLU A 18 11.01 2.89 9.97
C GLU A 18 11.52 3.33 8.58
N GLY A 19 12.57 4.15 8.59
CA GLY A 19 13.15 4.73 7.37
C GLY A 19 12.63 6.14 7.07
N THR A 20 13.53 6.95 6.51
CA THR A 20 13.30 8.38 6.25
C THR A 20 13.26 8.71 4.75
N GLY A 21 13.78 7.81 3.92
CA GLY A 21 13.67 7.81 2.48
C GLY A 21 12.23 8.04 1.99
N VAL A 22 12.10 8.70 0.84
CA VAL A 22 10.77 8.89 0.23
C VAL A 22 10.15 7.56 -0.20
N GLY A 23 10.98 6.61 -0.65
CA GLY A 23 10.58 5.25 -0.98
C GLY A 23 10.15 4.46 0.24
N ASP A 24 10.88 4.53 1.36
CA ASP A 24 10.51 3.86 2.63
C ASP A 24 9.15 4.37 3.10
N ARG A 25 8.97 5.69 3.20
CA ARG A 25 7.71 6.30 3.67
C ARG A 25 6.51 5.93 2.79
N HIS A 26 6.69 5.83 1.47
CA HIS A 26 5.64 5.36 0.59
C HIS A 26 5.35 3.86 0.79
N LEU A 27 6.39 3.04 0.95
CA LEU A 27 6.20 1.61 1.20
C LEU A 27 5.46 1.38 2.53
N SER A 28 5.86 2.04 3.62
CA SER A 28 5.20 1.93 4.93
C SER A 28 3.74 2.36 4.86
N ALA A 29 3.45 3.51 4.22
CA ALA A 29 2.09 4.01 4.09
C ALA A 29 1.17 3.04 3.32
N LEU A 30 1.69 2.42 2.25
CA LEU A 30 0.90 1.47 1.47
C LEU A 30 0.70 0.14 2.21
N LEU A 31 1.76 -0.37 2.87
CA LEU A 31 1.70 -1.60 3.66
C LEU A 31 0.73 -1.49 4.84
N LEU A 32 0.64 -0.31 5.46
CA LEU A 32 -0.32 -0.07 6.53
C LEU A 32 -1.76 -0.32 6.06
N VAL A 33 -2.17 0.31 4.95
CA VAL A 33 -3.55 0.17 4.44
C VAL A 33 -3.78 -1.21 3.86
N ASP A 34 -2.83 -1.77 3.11
CA ASP A 34 -2.91 -3.13 2.58
C ASP A 34 -3.09 -4.15 3.70
N GLY A 35 -2.30 -4.05 4.78
CA GLY A 35 -2.45 -4.91 5.95
C GLY A 35 -3.82 -4.80 6.63
N MET A 36 -4.40 -3.59 6.71
CA MET A 36 -5.76 -3.42 7.25
C MET A 36 -6.81 -4.08 6.35
N VAL A 37 -6.69 -3.91 5.04
CA VAL A 37 -7.61 -4.55 4.07
C VAL A 37 -7.48 -6.07 4.12
N GLN A 38 -6.26 -6.61 4.19
CA GLN A 38 -6.04 -8.05 4.28
C GLN A 38 -6.57 -8.64 5.59
N ASN A 39 -6.48 -7.92 6.71
CA ASN A 39 -6.90 -8.42 8.02
C ASN A 39 -8.41 -8.33 8.26
N GLY A 40 -9.09 -7.34 7.70
CA GLY A 40 -10.50 -7.08 8.02
C GLY A 40 -11.34 -6.49 6.89
N GLY A 41 -10.80 -6.35 5.68
CA GLY A 41 -11.51 -5.82 4.53
C GLY A 41 -11.42 -4.28 4.38
N PRO A 42 -11.94 -3.77 3.25
CA PRO A 42 -11.97 -2.34 2.91
C PRO A 42 -12.60 -1.44 3.98
N ASN A 43 -13.74 -1.82 4.57
CA ASN A 43 -14.39 -1.05 5.63
C ASN A 43 -13.54 -1.02 6.90
N HIS A 44 -12.88 -2.14 7.25
CA HIS A 44 -11.99 -2.16 8.40
C HIS A 44 -10.81 -1.18 8.23
N ALA A 45 -10.25 -1.11 7.02
CA ALA A 45 -9.23 -0.13 6.69
C ALA A 45 -9.78 1.31 6.77
N ALA A 46 -10.99 1.56 6.27
CA ALA A 46 -11.63 2.88 6.34
C ALA A 46 -11.89 3.34 7.79
N ASP A 47 -12.27 2.43 8.68
CA ASP A 47 -12.56 2.72 10.09
C ASP A 47 -11.28 2.84 10.95
N SER A 48 -10.23 2.11 10.59
CA SER A 48 -9.01 2.00 11.41
C SER A 48 -7.93 2.99 11.02
N CYS A 49 -7.91 3.44 9.75
CA CYS A 49 -6.92 4.39 9.28
C CYS A 49 -7.42 5.83 9.38
N GLU A 50 -6.55 6.73 9.82
CA GLU A 50 -6.82 8.16 9.75
C GLU A 50 -6.89 8.64 8.29
N PRO A 51 -7.66 9.72 7.99
CA PRO A 51 -7.76 10.25 6.63
C PRO A 51 -6.40 10.56 5.98
N GLY A 52 -5.42 11.01 6.79
CA GLY A 52 -4.05 11.26 6.34
C GLY A 52 -3.31 9.98 5.92
N GLN A 53 -3.56 8.86 6.59
CA GLN A 53 -2.96 7.56 6.26
C GLN A 53 -3.54 6.98 4.96
N ILE A 54 -4.86 7.08 4.76
CA ILE A 54 -5.51 6.70 3.49
C ILE A 54 -4.97 7.55 2.33
N ALA A 55 -4.86 8.86 2.50
CA ALA A 55 -4.31 9.75 1.48
C ALA A 55 -2.83 9.43 1.18
N ALA A 56 -2.03 9.13 2.20
CA ALA A 56 -0.64 8.74 2.05
C ALA A 56 -0.49 7.40 1.29
N ALA A 57 -1.33 6.41 1.59
CA ALA A 57 -1.34 5.13 0.90
C ALA A 57 -1.75 5.27 -0.58
N ALA A 58 -2.75 6.12 -0.88
CA ALA A 58 -3.12 6.42 -2.26
C ALA A 58 -1.97 7.12 -3.03
N ALA A 59 -1.27 8.07 -2.39
CA ALA A 59 -0.09 8.69 -2.95
C ALA A 59 1.04 7.68 -3.18
N ALA A 60 1.24 6.74 -2.26
CA ALA A 60 2.21 5.65 -2.38
C ALA A 60 1.88 4.70 -3.53
N ALA A 61 0.61 4.29 -3.68
CA ALA A 61 0.18 3.49 -4.81
C ALA A 61 0.50 4.16 -6.14
N ARG A 62 0.32 5.49 -6.26
CA ARG A 62 0.75 6.25 -7.44
C ARG A 62 2.27 6.28 -7.61
N TYR A 63 3.02 6.45 -6.52
CA TYR A 63 4.49 6.42 -6.53
C TYR A 63 5.05 5.09 -7.09
N PHE A 64 4.38 3.97 -6.76
CA PHE A 64 4.69 2.64 -7.30
C PHE A 64 4.02 2.33 -8.65
N GLY A 65 3.37 3.32 -9.30
CA GLY A 65 2.76 3.16 -10.62
C GLY A 65 1.41 2.42 -10.63
N MET A 66 0.77 2.23 -9.47
CA MET A 66 -0.52 1.56 -9.29
C MET A 66 -1.66 2.57 -9.14
N GLY A 67 -1.92 3.35 -10.20
CA GLY A 67 -2.93 4.43 -10.16
C GLY A 67 -4.37 3.95 -9.98
N ASP A 68 -4.69 2.74 -10.44
CA ASP A 68 -5.97 2.06 -10.21
C ASP A 68 -6.18 1.69 -8.73
N LEU A 69 -5.14 1.17 -8.07
CA LEU A 69 -5.16 0.90 -6.64
C LEU A 69 -5.30 2.20 -5.84
N ALA A 70 -4.61 3.26 -6.25
CA ALA A 70 -4.73 4.57 -5.61
C ALA A 70 -6.17 5.11 -5.64
N ALA A 71 -6.84 5.00 -6.79
CA ALA A 71 -8.23 5.43 -6.93
C ALA A 71 -9.17 4.59 -6.04
N LEU A 72 -8.91 3.28 -5.93
CA LEU A 72 -9.68 2.41 -5.04
C LEU A 72 -9.48 2.76 -3.56
N ILE A 73 -8.24 3.03 -3.14
CA ILE A 73 -7.91 3.44 -1.76
C ILE A 73 -8.61 4.74 -1.39
N GLU A 74 -8.70 5.70 -2.31
CA GLU A 74 -9.41 6.97 -2.10
C GLU A 74 -10.93 6.80 -1.96
N GLU A 75 -11.49 5.71 -2.48
CA GLU A 75 -12.92 5.40 -2.39
C GLU A 75 -13.32 4.86 -1.01
N LEU A 76 -12.38 4.23 -0.27
CA LEU A 76 -12.64 3.52 0.98
C LEU A 76 -13.49 4.32 1.98
N PRO A 77 -13.15 5.57 2.35
CA PRO A 77 -13.91 6.29 3.38
C PRO A 77 -15.33 6.64 2.93
N THR A 78 -15.51 6.90 1.63
CA THR A 78 -16.82 7.28 1.07
C THR A 78 -17.73 6.06 1.04
N ALA A 79 -17.22 4.93 0.57
CA ALA A 79 -17.96 3.68 0.50
C ALA A 79 -18.35 3.15 1.89
N ALA A 80 -17.44 3.23 2.88
CA ALA A 80 -17.73 2.83 4.26
C ALA A 80 -18.83 3.70 4.91
N SER A 81 -18.94 4.97 4.50
CA SER A 81 -19.95 5.90 5.02
C SER A 81 -21.29 5.85 4.28
N ASP A 82 -21.36 5.19 3.12
CA ASP A 82 -22.57 5.16 2.27
C ASP A 82 -23.54 4.05 2.73
N SER A 83 -24.42 4.41 3.66
CA SER A 83 -25.52 3.55 4.11
C SER A 83 -26.52 3.14 3.00
N GLY A 84 -26.43 3.71 1.79
CA GLY A 84 -27.27 3.36 0.64
C GLY A 84 -26.70 2.25 -0.25
N ASP A 85 -25.40 1.92 -0.13
CA ASP A 85 -24.76 0.83 -0.87
C ASP A 85 -24.46 -0.36 0.07
N GLU A 86 -25.49 -1.20 0.29
CA GLU A 86 -25.39 -2.40 1.13
C GLU A 86 -24.33 -3.41 0.62
N ASN A 87 -23.85 -3.29 -0.62
CA ASN A 87 -22.86 -4.16 -1.22
C ASN A 87 -21.49 -3.49 -1.44
N ALA A 88 -21.28 -2.28 -0.89
CA ALA A 88 -20.05 -1.52 -1.06
C ALA A 88 -18.81 -2.33 -0.64
N GLU A 89 -18.89 -2.99 0.52
CA GLU A 89 -17.79 -3.79 1.09
C GLU A 89 -17.39 -4.95 0.17
N ASP A 90 -18.36 -5.73 -0.29
CA ASP A 90 -18.11 -6.88 -1.17
C ASP A 90 -17.54 -6.42 -2.52
N ARG A 91 -18.07 -5.32 -3.08
CA ARG A 91 -17.59 -4.73 -4.34
C ARG A 91 -16.15 -4.27 -4.20
N LEU A 92 -15.83 -3.53 -3.14
CA LEU A 92 -14.48 -3.02 -2.88
C LEU A 92 -13.51 -4.16 -2.57
N SER A 93 -13.92 -5.17 -1.80
CA SER A 93 -13.08 -6.33 -1.50
C SER A 93 -12.73 -7.08 -2.79
N ALA A 94 -13.73 -7.34 -3.64
CA ALA A 94 -13.52 -7.99 -4.92
C ALA A 94 -12.66 -7.14 -5.88
N ALA A 95 -12.81 -5.82 -5.86
CA ALA A 95 -11.96 -4.91 -6.62
C ALA A 95 -10.52 -4.93 -6.11
N TYR A 96 -10.33 -4.86 -4.79
CA TYR A 96 -9.03 -4.86 -4.14
C TYR A 96 -8.26 -6.15 -4.45
N HIS A 97 -8.87 -7.32 -4.23
CA HIS A 97 -8.25 -8.61 -4.54
C HIS A 97 -7.93 -8.80 -6.03
N ARG A 98 -8.71 -8.19 -6.93
CA ARG A 98 -8.38 -8.21 -8.37
C ARG A 98 -7.15 -7.36 -8.67
N LEU A 99 -7.00 -6.23 -7.99
CA LEU A 99 -5.88 -5.31 -8.19
C LEU A 99 -4.61 -5.78 -7.47
N MET A 100 -4.76 -6.44 -6.33
CA MET A 100 -3.70 -6.89 -5.43
C MET A 100 -3.89 -8.38 -5.09
N PRO A 101 -3.73 -9.29 -6.07
CA PRO A 101 -3.74 -10.72 -5.78
C PRO A 101 -2.48 -11.08 -4.98
N ASP A 102 -2.67 -11.64 -3.78
CA ASP A 102 -1.62 -12.22 -2.94
C ASP A 102 -0.36 -11.35 -2.72
N GLY A 103 -0.49 -10.02 -2.79
CA GLY A 103 0.61 -9.07 -2.60
C GLY A 103 1.67 -9.01 -3.72
N GLU A 104 1.67 -9.96 -4.68
CA GLU A 104 2.72 -10.09 -5.71
C GLU A 104 2.90 -8.82 -6.55
N ARG A 105 1.81 -8.07 -6.77
CA ARG A 105 1.86 -6.81 -7.51
C ARG A 105 2.67 -5.74 -6.78
N LEU A 106 2.51 -5.63 -5.46
CA LEU A 106 3.27 -4.67 -4.66
C LEU A 106 4.74 -5.08 -4.60
N ASP A 107 5.04 -6.37 -4.41
CA ASP A 107 6.41 -6.89 -4.45
C ASP A 107 7.11 -6.52 -5.77
N ALA A 108 6.45 -6.78 -6.89
CA ALA A 108 6.99 -6.47 -8.21
C ALA A 108 7.16 -4.95 -8.44
N ALA A 109 6.19 -4.14 -8.02
CA ALA A 109 6.23 -2.69 -8.17
C ALA A 109 7.32 -2.07 -7.29
N PHE A 110 7.47 -2.54 -6.06
CA PHE A 110 8.53 -2.16 -5.14
C PHE A 110 9.91 -2.50 -5.70
N ALA A 111 10.12 -3.75 -6.12
CA ALA A 111 11.40 -4.19 -6.70
C ALA A 111 11.78 -3.38 -7.94
N ALA A 112 10.81 -3.11 -8.83
CA ALA A 112 11.01 -2.27 -10.00
C ALA A 112 11.35 -0.82 -9.63
N ARG A 113 10.71 -0.27 -8.60
CA ARG A 113 10.96 1.10 -8.14
C ARG A 113 12.34 1.24 -7.48
N TYR A 114 12.75 0.25 -6.71
CA TYR A 114 14.07 0.18 -6.09
C TYR A 114 15.17 0.05 -7.16
N ASP A 115 14.98 -0.81 -8.17
CA ASP A 115 15.93 -0.92 -9.30
C ASP A 115 16.06 0.41 -10.08
N ALA A 116 14.99 1.20 -10.16
CA ALA A 116 14.95 2.45 -10.93
C ALA A 116 15.50 3.67 -10.18
N ALA A 117 15.28 3.78 -8.86
CA ALA A 117 15.88 4.82 -8.02
C ALA A 117 16.13 4.28 -6.61
N PRO A 118 17.25 3.56 -6.40
CA PRO A 118 17.59 3.04 -5.07
C PRO A 118 17.84 4.16 -4.05
N GLU A 119 18.22 5.37 -4.51
CA GLU A 119 18.46 6.55 -3.66
C GLU A 119 17.22 7.10 -2.96
N ASP A 120 16.02 6.69 -3.41
CA ASP A 120 14.78 7.04 -2.72
C ASP A 120 14.60 6.28 -1.40
N PHE A 121 15.34 5.18 -1.21
CA PHE A 121 15.29 4.33 -0.04
C PHE A 121 16.55 4.53 0.80
N ASP A 122 16.40 4.45 2.12
CA ASP A 122 17.53 4.49 3.03
C ASP A 122 18.46 3.30 2.76
N PRO A 123 19.78 3.50 2.84
CA PRO A 123 20.74 2.44 2.57
C PRO A 123 20.53 1.25 3.53
N VAL A 124 20.75 0.04 3.02
CA VAL A 124 20.81 -1.17 3.84
C VAL A 124 22.29 -1.42 4.16
N GLU A 125 22.64 -1.39 5.45
CA GLU A 125 24.01 -1.70 5.87
C GLU A 125 24.27 -3.21 5.66
N SER A 126 25.31 -3.54 4.89
CA SER A 126 25.76 -4.91 4.62
C SER A 126 26.66 -5.45 5.73
#